data_AF-A0A6J1DZM3-F1
#
_entry.id   AF-A0A6J1DZM3-F1
#
_cell.length_a   1.000
_cell.length_b   1.000
_cell.length_c   1.000
_cell.angle_alpha   90.00
_cell.angle_beta   90.00
_cell.angle_gamma   90.00
#
_symmetry.space_group_name_H-M   'P 1'
#
loop_
_entity.id
_entity.type
_entity.pdbx_description
1 polymer ?
#
loop_
_entity_poly.entity_id
_entity_poly.type
_entity_poly.pdbx_seq_one_letter_code
_entity_poly.pdbx_strand_id
1 'polypeptide(L)'
;MVCLKLHSYYKSSLVAQWNKKLAPQSDGAPFRTGFRGSVKKAVSMLGILHYRVKSKDAGMVSEDLRAPYNVSNDILNPFRVLSLFKRMTDEDCELLFLSDRPDNLIITNVAVPPIAIRPSVIMDGSQSNENDITERLKRIIQQNASVSQELSTSNSLPKCLVHCGLWCFYFK
;
A
#
# COMPACT_ATOMS: atom_id res chain seq x y z
N MET A 1 6.30 -0.62 -34.28
CA MET A 1 6.36 0.35 -33.16
C MET A 1 5.07 1.17 -32.98
N VAL A 2 4.37 1.58 -34.06
CA VAL A 2 3.12 2.37 -33.99
C VAL A 2 1.94 1.57 -33.38
N CYS A 3 1.81 0.28 -33.70
CA CYS A 3 0.72 -0.57 -33.20
C CYS A 3 0.75 -0.77 -31.67
N LEU A 4 1.95 -0.90 -31.08
CA LEU A 4 2.10 -1.02 -29.62
C LEU A 4 1.76 0.29 -28.90
N LYS A 5 2.11 1.44 -29.49
CA LYS A 5 1.72 2.75 -28.96
C LYS A 5 0.22 2.99 -29.07
N LEU A 6 -0.42 2.56 -30.16
CA LEU A 6 -1.89 2.65 -30.31
C LEU A 6 -2.61 1.77 -29.28
N HIS A 7 -2.14 0.53 -29.08
CA HIS A 7 -2.69 -0.38 -28.08
C HIS A 7 -2.53 0.20 -26.66
N SER A 8 -1.35 0.71 -26.32
CA SER A 8 -1.11 1.35 -25.03
C SER A 8 -1.98 2.59 -24.80
N TYR A 9 -2.16 3.43 -25.83
CA TYR A 9 -2.99 4.64 -25.74
C TYR A 9 -4.48 4.29 -25.57
N TYR A 10 -4.98 3.33 -26.34
CA TYR A 10 -6.36 2.84 -26.24
C TYR A 10 -6.64 2.22 -24.86
N LYS A 11 -5.71 1.42 -24.35
CA LYS A 11 -5.76 0.83 -23.01
C LYS A 11 -5.83 1.90 -21.91
N SER A 12 -5.00 2.94 -21.99
CA SER A 12 -5.03 4.07 -21.03
C SER A 12 -6.33 4.88 -21.09
N SER A 13 -6.86 5.14 -22.29
CA SER A 13 -8.14 5.86 -22.47
C SER A 13 -9.32 5.06 -21.92
N LEU A 14 -9.36 3.75 -22.19
CA LEU A 14 -10.37 2.85 -21.64
C LEU A 14 -10.29 2.79 -20.11
N VAL A 15 -9.11 2.58 -19.54
CA VAL A 15 -8.92 2.57 -18.06
C VAL A 15 -9.42 3.87 -17.44
N ALA A 16 -9.14 5.02 -18.04
CA ALA A 16 -9.64 6.30 -17.54
C ALA A 16 -11.17 6.42 -17.62
N GLN A 17 -11.79 5.92 -18.69
CA GLN A 17 -13.25 5.89 -18.84
C GLN A 17 -13.92 4.91 -17.87
N TRP A 18 -13.33 3.73 -17.69
CA TRP A 18 -13.77 2.71 -16.73
C TRP A 18 -13.64 3.20 -15.29
N ASN A 19 -12.51 3.80 -14.92
CA ASN A 19 -12.31 4.38 -13.59
C ASN A 19 -13.29 5.52 -13.30
N LYS A 20 -13.70 6.29 -14.30
CA LYS A 20 -14.78 7.29 -14.15
C LYS A 20 -16.16 6.65 -13.92
N LYS A 21 -16.44 5.49 -14.53
CA LYS A 21 -17.69 4.73 -14.31
C LYS A 21 -17.72 3.99 -12.98
N LEU A 22 -16.56 3.52 -12.51
CA LEU A 22 -16.34 2.83 -11.23
C LEU A 22 -16.12 3.77 -10.04
N ALA A 23 -15.87 5.07 -10.28
CA ALA A 23 -15.96 6.11 -9.28
C ALA A 23 -17.32 6.00 -8.56
N PRO A 24 -17.42 6.35 -7.27
CA PRO A 24 -18.58 6.02 -6.45
C PRO A 24 -19.84 6.65 -7.02
N GLN A 25 -20.53 5.91 -7.89
CA GLN A 25 -21.95 6.07 -8.13
C GLN A 25 -22.61 5.54 -6.86
N SER A 26 -23.58 6.28 -6.34
CA SER A 26 -24.24 6.08 -5.05
C SER A 26 -24.92 4.70 -4.87
N ASP A 27 -24.88 3.82 -5.86
CA ASP A 27 -25.67 2.60 -5.89
C ASP A 27 -24.82 1.34 -5.83
N GLY A 28 -25.28 0.43 -4.97
CA GLY A 28 -24.54 -0.72 -4.45
C GLY A 28 -23.98 -1.64 -5.53
N ALA A 29 -22.73 -2.05 -5.33
CA ALA A 29 -22.19 -3.19 -6.05
C ALA A 29 -22.90 -4.48 -5.59
N PRO A 30 -23.17 -5.43 -6.51
CA PRO A 30 -24.04 -6.58 -6.23
C PRO A 30 -23.50 -7.55 -5.17
N PHE A 31 -22.22 -7.46 -4.78
CA PHE A 31 -21.59 -8.45 -3.90
C PHE A 31 -21.21 -7.98 -2.50
N ARG A 32 -21.22 -6.68 -2.16
CA ARG A 32 -21.01 -6.22 -0.76
C ARG A 32 -21.71 -4.90 -0.48
N THR A 33 -22.58 -4.91 0.54
CA THR A 33 -23.26 -3.75 1.12
C THR A 33 -22.28 -2.87 1.88
N GLY A 34 -21.78 -1.81 1.26
CA GLY A 34 -21.01 -0.78 1.95
C GLY A 34 -20.75 0.43 1.07
N PHE A 35 -21.09 1.62 1.57
CA PHE A 35 -20.73 2.89 0.94
C PHE A 35 -19.21 2.91 0.66
N ARG A 36 -18.85 3.02 -0.62
CA ARG A 36 -17.46 3.14 -1.05
C ARG A 36 -16.98 4.55 -0.75
N GLY A 37 -16.00 4.66 0.15
CA GLY A 37 -15.34 5.91 0.48
C GLY A 37 -14.42 6.41 -0.64
N SER A 38 -13.95 7.64 -0.53
CA SER A 38 -12.90 8.15 -1.42
C SER A 38 -11.52 7.70 -0.94
N VAL A 39 -10.61 7.40 -1.87
CA VAL A 39 -9.20 7.10 -1.54
C VAL A 39 -8.31 8.21 -2.10
N LYS A 40 -7.42 8.78 -1.27
CA LYS A 40 -6.49 9.85 -1.67
C LYS A 40 -5.08 9.56 -1.17
N LYS A 41 -4.07 10.06 -1.89
CA LYS A 41 -2.67 10.05 -1.41
C LYS A 41 -2.51 11.07 -0.28
N ALA A 42 -1.81 10.70 0.79
CA ALA A 42 -1.42 11.65 1.83
C ALA A 42 -0.35 12.61 1.28
N VAL A 43 -0.50 13.90 1.58
CA VAL A 43 0.36 14.96 1.01
C VAL A 43 1.65 15.12 1.82
N SER A 44 1.58 15.02 3.15
CA SER A 44 2.70 15.28 4.07
C SER A 44 3.48 14.04 4.49
N MET A 45 2.98 12.84 4.19
CA MET A 45 3.58 11.57 4.59
C MET A 45 3.37 10.51 3.51
N LEU A 46 4.22 9.49 3.48
CA LEU A 46 4.02 8.34 2.62
C LEU A 46 2.84 7.51 3.16
N GLY A 47 1.66 7.71 2.58
CA GLY A 47 0.47 7.00 3.01
C GLY A 47 -0.70 7.17 2.05
N ILE A 48 -1.69 6.29 2.19
CA ILE A 48 -2.95 6.34 1.46
C ILE A 48 -4.08 6.50 2.49
N LEU A 49 -4.94 7.48 2.26
CA LEU A 49 -6.07 7.81 3.12
C LEU A 49 -7.36 7.31 2.48
N HIS A 50 -8.15 6.58 3.26
CA HIS A 50 -9.48 6.14 2.88
C HIS A 50 -10.53 6.88 3.71
N TYR A 51 -11.33 7.70 3.03
CA TYR A 51 -12.39 8.53 3.59
C TYR A 51 -13.69 7.74 3.57
N ARG A 52 -14.04 7.09 4.67
CA ARG A 52 -15.28 6.31 4.75
C ARG A 52 -16.42 7.17 5.29
N VAL A 53 -17.55 7.14 4.61
CA VAL A 53 -18.80 7.67 5.14
C VAL A 53 -19.40 6.62 6.07
N LYS A 54 -19.51 6.93 7.36
CA LYS A 54 -20.28 6.11 8.30
C LYS A 54 -21.76 6.47 8.14
N SER A 55 -22.57 5.57 7.60
CA SER A 55 -24.03 5.66 7.77
C SER A 55 -24.36 5.30 9.22
N LYS A 56 -25.04 6.20 9.94
CA LYS A 56 -25.72 5.84 11.19
C LYS A 56 -26.84 4.88 10.80
N ASP A 57 -26.78 3.62 11.22
CA ASP A 57 -27.97 2.80 11.45
C ASP A 57 -27.61 1.61 12.36
N ALA A 58 -27.79 1.83 13.67
CA ALA A 58 -28.28 0.85 14.64
C ALA A 58 -28.47 1.58 15.99
N GLY A 59 -29.60 2.27 16.18
CA GLY A 59 -30.07 2.70 17.50
C GLY A 59 -30.65 4.11 17.59
N MET A 60 -31.99 4.19 17.60
CA MET A 60 -32.90 5.19 18.17
C MET A 60 -32.75 6.70 17.84
N VAL A 61 -33.90 7.22 17.40
CA VAL A 61 -34.38 8.60 17.22
C VAL A 61 -33.67 9.69 18.05
N SER A 62 -33.21 10.74 17.35
CA SER A 62 -33.34 12.13 17.80
C SER A 62 -33.09 13.05 16.59
N GLU A 63 -34.16 13.75 16.22
CA GLU A 63 -34.22 14.77 15.18
C GLU A 63 -33.45 16.00 15.65
N ASP A 64 -32.27 16.24 15.05
CA ASP A 64 -31.62 17.55 15.05
C ASP A 64 -30.66 17.63 13.86
N LEU A 65 -30.95 18.58 12.97
CA LEU A 65 -30.24 18.86 11.74
C LEU A 65 -28.87 19.49 12.04
N ARG A 66 -27.85 19.10 11.25
CA ARG A 66 -26.51 19.74 11.10
C ARG A 66 -25.36 19.28 12.03
N ALA A 67 -25.10 17.98 12.11
CA ALA A 67 -23.72 17.52 12.33
C ALA A 67 -23.11 17.08 10.98
N PRO A 68 -21.98 17.66 10.52
CA PRO A 68 -21.33 17.15 9.33
C PRO A 68 -20.93 15.69 9.59
N TYR A 69 -21.47 14.79 8.78
CA TYR A 69 -21.06 13.39 8.62
C TYR A 69 -19.63 13.15 9.15
N ASN A 70 -19.50 12.37 10.22
CA ASN A 70 -18.18 12.06 10.79
C ASN A 70 -17.40 11.19 9.80
N VAL A 71 -16.63 11.81 8.91
CA VAL A 71 -15.69 11.12 8.02
C VAL A 71 -14.55 10.63 8.86
N SER A 72 -14.48 9.32 9.07
CA SER A 72 -13.26 8.71 9.58
C SER A 72 -12.26 8.59 8.42
N ASN A 73 -11.13 9.26 8.58
CA ASN A 73 -9.98 9.13 7.68
C ASN A 73 -9.12 7.97 8.18
N ASP A 74 -9.24 6.81 7.55
CA ASP A 74 -8.43 5.65 7.89
C ASP A 74 -7.17 5.64 7.01
N ILE A 75 -5.98 5.62 7.63
CA ILE A 75 -4.73 5.33 6.92
C ILE A 75 -4.75 3.86 6.52
N LEU A 76 -4.62 3.57 5.22
CA LEU A 76 -4.57 2.21 4.72
C LEU A 76 -3.22 1.57 5.04
N ASN A 77 -3.23 0.59 5.95
CA ASN A 77 -2.05 -0.18 6.29
C ASN A 77 -1.67 -1.14 5.13
N PRO A 78 -0.41 -1.20 4.68
CA PRO A 78 0.07 -2.10 3.64
C PRO A 78 -0.31 -3.57 3.87
N PHE A 79 -0.27 -4.06 5.12
CA PHE A 79 -0.69 -5.42 5.48
C PHE A 79 -2.18 -5.68 5.16
N ARG A 80 -3.04 -4.69 5.45
CA ARG A 80 -4.47 -4.75 5.12
C ARG A 80 -4.68 -4.70 3.60
N VAL A 81 -3.91 -3.88 2.90
CA VAL A 81 -3.97 -3.78 1.43
C VAL A 81 -3.51 -5.09 0.77
N LEU A 82 -2.45 -5.72 1.27
CA LEU A 82 -1.99 -7.02 0.80
C LEU A 82 -3.08 -8.09 0.93
N SER A 83 -3.77 -8.11 2.08
CA SER A 83 -4.89 -9.02 2.30
C SER A 83 -6.08 -8.73 1.38
N LEU A 84 -6.28 -7.47 0.97
CA LEU A 84 -7.30 -7.08 -0.01
C LEU A 84 -6.91 -7.56 -1.42
N PHE A 85 -5.67 -7.30 -1.85
CA PHE A 85 -5.18 -7.71 -3.16
C PHE A 85 -5.15 -9.22 -3.34
N LYS A 86 -4.80 -9.98 -2.30
CA LYS A 86 -4.85 -11.46 -2.33
C LYS A 86 -6.24 -12.03 -2.59
N ARG A 87 -7.31 -11.29 -2.25
CA ARG A 87 -8.71 -11.70 -2.44
C ARG A 87 -9.29 -11.34 -3.80
N MET A 88 -8.60 -10.53 -4.61
CA MET A 88 -9.09 -10.20 -5.95
C MET A 88 -8.88 -11.40 -6.87
N THR A 89 -9.85 -11.65 -7.74
CA THR A 89 -9.80 -12.74 -8.72
C THR A 89 -9.03 -12.30 -9.96
N ASP A 90 -8.63 -13.25 -10.80
CA ASP A 90 -7.85 -12.95 -12.01
C ASP A 90 -8.70 -12.20 -13.05
N GLU A 91 -10.02 -12.45 -13.08
CA GLU A 91 -10.97 -11.72 -13.94
C GLU A 91 -11.05 -10.24 -13.54
N ASP A 92 -11.09 -9.94 -12.24
CA ASP A 92 -11.03 -8.56 -11.74
C ASP A 92 -9.69 -7.90 -12.11
N CYS A 93 -8.59 -8.65 -12.12
CA CYS A 93 -7.28 -8.14 -12.51
C CYS A 93 -7.22 -7.81 -14.01
N GLU A 94 -7.79 -8.66 -14.87
CA GLU A 94 -7.90 -8.41 -16.30
C GLU A 94 -8.78 -7.19 -16.60
N LEU A 95 -9.89 -7.05 -15.86
CA LEU A 95 -10.78 -5.89 -15.96
C LEU A 95 -10.08 -4.57 -15.57
N LEU A 96 -9.21 -4.63 -14.56
CA LEU A 96 -8.34 -3.53 -14.17
C LEU A 96 -7.11 -3.38 -15.07
N PHE A 97 -7.02 -4.20 -16.12
CA PHE A 97 -5.96 -4.17 -17.13
C PHE A 97 -4.55 -4.41 -16.55
N LEU A 98 -4.48 -5.10 -15.41
CA LEU A 98 -3.24 -5.47 -14.74
C LEU A 98 -2.55 -6.61 -15.49
N SER A 99 -1.24 -6.51 -15.69
CA SER A 99 -0.44 -7.56 -16.34
C SER A 99 -0.04 -8.69 -15.39
N ASP A 100 -0.06 -8.41 -14.09
CA ASP A 100 0.33 -9.34 -13.03
C ASP A 100 -0.58 -9.12 -11.82
N ARG A 101 -0.56 -10.09 -10.90
CA ARG A 101 -1.35 -10.05 -9.70
C ARG A 101 -0.97 -8.84 -8.82
N PRO A 102 -1.97 -8.12 -8.29
CA PRO A 102 -1.75 -6.87 -7.57
C PRO A 102 -1.09 -7.05 -6.20
N ASP A 103 -1.11 -8.25 -5.61
CA ASP A 103 -0.34 -8.53 -4.39
C ASP A 103 1.18 -8.46 -4.61
N ASN A 104 1.65 -8.66 -5.85
CA ASN A 104 3.06 -8.49 -6.21
C ASN A 104 3.50 -7.01 -6.23
N LEU A 105 2.56 -6.06 -6.18
CA LEU A 105 2.88 -4.63 -6.08
C LEU A 105 3.36 -4.23 -4.68
N ILE A 106 3.17 -5.08 -3.68
CA ILE A 106 3.62 -4.85 -2.30
C ILE A 106 4.90 -5.64 -2.06
N ILE A 107 5.97 -4.91 -1.78
CA ILE A 107 7.29 -5.51 -1.52
C ILE A 107 7.25 -6.19 -0.14
N THR A 108 7.24 -7.52 -0.13
CA THR A 108 7.42 -8.33 1.09
C THR A 108 8.85 -8.83 1.24
N ASN A 109 9.65 -8.84 0.18
CA ASN A 109 11.01 -9.35 0.20
C ASN A 109 11.87 -8.41 -0.66
N VAL A 110 13.04 -8.01 -0.13
CA VAL A 110 14.01 -7.19 -0.85
C VAL A 110 15.14 -8.09 -1.32
N ALA A 111 15.31 -8.23 -2.63
CA ALA A 111 16.43 -8.96 -3.20
C ALA A 111 17.75 -8.24 -2.88
N VAL A 112 18.76 -8.98 -2.43
CA VAL A 112 20.11 -8.44 -2.19
C VAL A 112 20.94 -8.65 -3.45
N PRO A 113 21.47 -7.58 -4.06
CA PRO A 113 22.28 -7.71 -5.26
C PRO A 113 23.66 -8.34 -4.94
N PRO A 114 24.28 -9.03 -5.92
CA PRO A 114 25.62 -9.59 -5.78
C PRO A 114 26.69 -8.50 -5.60
N ILE A 115 27.86 -8.88 -5.06
CA ILE A 115 28.96 -7.95 -4.71
C ILE A 115 29.41 -7.11 -5.92
N ALA A 116 29.37 -7.65 -7.13
CA ALA A 116 29.72 -6.90 -8.35
C ALA A 116 28.90 -5.62 -8.55
N ILE A 117 27.66 -5.57 -8.04
CA ILE A 117 26.77 -4.40 -8.11
C ILE A 117 26.91 -3.52 -6.85
N ARG A 118 27.49 -4.06 -5.77
CA ARG A 118 27.73 -3.36 -4.50
C ARG A 118 29.19 -3.48 -4.05
N PRO A 119 30.15 -2.98 -4.84
CA PRO A 119 31.56 -3.10 -4.51
C PRO A 119 31.90 -2.31 -3.23
N SER A 120 32.95 -2.74 -2.55
CA SER A 120 33.58 -1.99 -1.46
C SER A 120 34.94 -1.49 -1.94
N VAL A 121 35.27 -0.24 -1.63
CA VAL A 121 36.53 0.39 -2.03
C VAL A 121 37.38 0.61 -0.77
N ILE A 122 38.54 -0.04 -0.70
CA ILE A 122 39.48 0.19 0.39
C ILE A 122 40.13 1.57 0.17
N MET A 123 40.11 2.42 1.19
CA MET A 123 40.83 3.69 1.20
C MET A 123 42.18 3.51 1.92
N ASP A 124 43.15 4.38 1.64
CA ASP A 124 44.49 4.31 2.23
C ASP A 124 44.43 4.14 3.76
N GLY A 125 44.83 2.96 4.24
CA GLY A 125 44.68 2.53 5.64
C GLY A 125 43.80 1.27 5.79
N SER A 126 43.13 1.14 6.95
CA SER A 126 42.25 0.01 7.29
C SER A 126 40.75 0.33 7.15
N GLN A 127 40.41 1.43 6.47
CA GLN A 127 39.02 1.86 6.29
C GLN A 127 38.52 1.49 4.89
N SER A 128 37.30 0.94 4.82
CA SER A 128 36.60 0.69 3.56
C SER A 128 35.45 1.69 3.37
N ASN A 129 35.24 2.10 2.13
CA ASN A 129 34.08 2.85 1.69
C ASN A 129 33.09 1.89 1.03
N GLU A 130 31.97 1.65 1.70
CA GLU A 130 30.92 0.73 1.25
C GLU A 130 29.98 1.42 0.27
N ASN A 131 29.51 0.69 -0.75
CA ASN A 131 28.50 1.20 -1.68
C ASN A 131 27.20 1.58 -0.96
N ASP A 132 26.54 2.64 -1.45
CA ASP A 132 25.27 3.17 -0.94
C ASP A 132 24.17 2.12 -0.77
N ILE A 133 24.09 1.15 -1.68
CA ILE A 133 23.10 0.08 -1.61
C ILE A 133 23.38 -0.80 -0.38
N THR A 134 24.64 -1.10 -0.10
CA THR A 134 25.05 -1.87 1.08
C THR A 134 24.67 -1.13 2.36
N GLU A 135 24.95 0.17 2.44
CA GLU A 135 24.62 0.98 3.62
C GLU A 135 23.10 1.12 3.81
N ARG A 136 22.33 1.30 2.73
CA ARG A 136 20.85 1.31 2.79
C ARG A 136 20.29 -0.04 3.23
N LEU A 137 20.79 -1.15 2.70
CA LEU A 137 20.37 -2.50 3.10
C LEU A 137 20.70 -2.78 4.57
N LYS A 138 21.87 -2.36 5.06
CA LYS A 138 22.25 -2.46 6.47
C LYS A 138 21.25 -1.75 7.37
N ARG A 139 20.86 -0.52 7.03
CA ARG A 139 19.80 0.21 7.76
C ARG A 139 18.47 -0.52 7.71
N ILE A 140 18.14 -1.13 6.56
CA ILE A 140 16.92 -1.93 6.43
C ILE A 140 16.89 -3.08 7.44
N ILE A 141 17.96 -3.87 7.48
CA ILE A 141 18.11 -5.01 8.38
C ILE A 141 18.01 -4.59 9.85
N GLN A 142 18.70 -3.51 10.24
CA GLN A 142 18.75 -3.04 11.62
C GLN A 142 17.38 -2.60 12.14
N GLN A 143 16.61 -1.84 11.35
CA GLN A 143 15.26 -1.44 11.75
C GLN A 143 14.32 -2.64 11.87
N ASN A 144 14.45 -3.64 10.98
CA ASN A 144 13.64 -4.85 11.05
C ASN A 144 13.92 -5.69 12.29
N ALA A 145 15.18 -5.77 12.70
CA ALA A 145 15.57 -6.42 13.95
C ALA A 145 14.98 -5.67 15.16
N SER A 146 15.08 -4.33 15.19
CA SER A 146 14.49 -3.48 16.25
C SER A 146 12.99 -3.72 16.39
N VAL A 147 12.27 -3.69 15.27
CA VAL A 147 10.82 -3.93 15.23
C VAL A 147 10.49 -5.34 15.74
N SER A 148 11.22 -6.35 15.28
CA SER A 148 10.98 -7.74 15.69
C SER A 148 11.20 -7.92 17.20
N GLN A 149 12.21 -7.25 17.74
CA GLN A 149 12.48 -7.24 19.18
C GLN A 149 11.36 -6.52 19.97
N GLU A 150 10.91 -5.36 19.50
CA GLU A 150 9.79 -4.62 20.11
C GLU A 150 8.50 -5.44 20.13
N LEU A 151 8.18 -6.14 19.03
CA LEU A 151 7.01 -7.02 18.96
C LEU A 151 7.09 -8.18 19.95
N SER A 152 8.29 -8.73 20.20
CA SER A 152 8.49 -9.81 21.17
C SER A 152 8.42 -9.36 22.64
N THR A 153 8.70 -8.09 22.93
CA THR A 153 8.84 -7.55 24.30
C THR A 153 7.53 -6.99 24.89
N SER A 154 6.41 -7.10 24.16
CA SER A 154 5.03 -6.90 24.66
C SER A 154 4.75 -5.63 25.50
N ASN A 155 5.29 -4.46 25.14
CA ASN A 155 5.07 -3.24 25.94
C ASN A 155 4.76 -1.92 25.19
N SER A 156 4.37 -1.93 23.90
CA SER A 156 3.57 -0.84 23.29
C SER A 156 3.03 -1.17 21.89
N LEU A 157 1.95 -1.95 21.84
CA LEU A 157 1.31 -2.40 20.59
C LEU A 157 0.66 -1.32 19.66
N PRO A 158 0.31 -0.07 20.06
CA PRO A 158 -0.39 0.82 19.12
C PRO A 158 0.50 1.70 18.23
N LYS A 159 1.80 1.86 18.53
CA LYS A 159 2.70 2.74 17.73
C LYS A 159 3.38 2.01 16.58
N CYS A 160 3.77 0.74 16.77
CA CYS A 160 4.46 -0.04 15.75
C CYS A 160 3.54 -0.41 14.58
N LEU A 161 2.27 -0.70 14.81
CA LEU A 161 1.34 -1.15 13.74
C LEU A 161 1.00 -0.07 12.70
N VAL A 162 1.07 1.22 13.05
CA VAL A 162 0.72 2.32 12.13
C VAL A 162 1.90 2.73 11.25
N HIS A 163 3.14 2.54 11.73
CA HIS A 163 4.35 2.92 11.00
C HIS A 163 5.10 1.71 10.38
N CYS A 164 4.89 0.50 10.89
CA CYS A 164 5.72 -0.67 10.61
C CYS A 164 5.11 -1.73 9.68
N GLY A 165 3.92 -1.47 9.10
CA GLY A 165 3.26 -2.41 8.19
C GLY A 165 4.05 -2.76 6.91
N LEU A 166 5.20 -2.11 6.65
CA LEU A 166 6.04 -2.33 5.46
C LEU A 166 7.32 -3.14 5.71
N TRP A 167 7.71 -3.41 6.97
CA TRP A 167 9.09 -3.82 7.27
C TRP A 167 9.20 -5.22 7.91
N CYS A 168 8.08 -5.88 8.19
CA CYS A 168 8.07 -7.17 8.89
C CYS A 168 8.15 -8.44 8.01
N PHE A 169 8.56 -8.34 6.74
CA PHE A 169 8.81 -9.53 5.94
C PHE A 169 10.26 -9.50 5.47
N TYR A 170 11.08 -10.35 6.09
CA TYR A 170 12.47 -10.55 5.71
C TYR A 170 12.68 -12.00 5.32
N PHE A 171 13.42 -12.16 4.22
CA PHE A 171 14.31 -13.27 3.90
C PHE A 171 13.87 -14.66 4.37
N LYS A 172 13.33 -15.43 3.41
CA LYS A 172 13.57 -16.87 3.38
C LYS A 172 14.70 -17.15 2.41
#